data_AF-A0AAJ5V8W7-F1
#
_entry.id   AF-A0AAJ5V8W7-F1
#
_cell.length_a   1.000
_cell.length_b   1.000
_cell.length_c   1.000
_cell.angle_alpha   90.00
_cell.angle_beta   90.00
_cell.angle_gamma   90.00
#
_symmetry.space_group_name_H-M   'P 1'
#
loop_
_entity.id
_entity.type
_entity.pdbx_description
1 polymer ?
#
loop_
_entity_poly.entity_id
_entity_poly.type
_entity_poly.pdbx_seq_one_letter_code
_entity_poly.pdbx_strand_id
1 'polypeptide(L)'
;MKVAVNHDAVTDTVARLALTVRAFEHELDTLDAEAKKLQAAWSGDAQDAYERAHRDWSAAIHGMKALLAEANRRLITANAISMETASAAARVWI
;
A
#
# COMPACT_ATOMS: atom_id res chain seq x y z
N MET A 1 11.35 -26.76 14.92
CA MET A 1 10.49 -26.10 13.92
C MET A 1 10.88 -24.62 13.86
N LYS A 2 11.72 -24.23 12.91
CA LYS A 2 12.18 -22.83 12.77
C LYS A 2 11.26 -22.20 11.73
N VAL A 3 10.22 -21.48 12.19
CA VAL A 3 9.45 -20.61 11.29
C VAL A 3 10.34 -19.41 11.00
N ALA A 4 11.32 -19.60 10.12
CA ALA A 4 12.02 -18.48 9.51
C ALA A 4 11.07 -17.94 8.45
N VAL A 5 10.24 -16.96 8.82
CA VAL A 5 9.61 -16.12 7.81
C VAL A 5 10.74 -15.58 6.95
N ASN A 6 10.69 -15.81 5.64
CA ASN A 6 11.66 -15.25 4.72
C ASN A 6 11.43 -13.73 4.69
N HIS A 7 12.12 -13.00 5.56
CA HIS A 7 11.97 -11.54 5.75
C HIS A 7 12.20 -10.78 4.44
N ASP A 8 13.05 -11.32 3.55
CA ASP A 8 13.31 -10.76 2.23
C ASP A 8 12.07 -10.88 1.33
N ALA A 9 11.43 -12.05 1.31
CA ALA A 9 10.22 -12.27 0.52
C ALA A 9 9.04 -11.38 0.96
N VAL A 10 8.92 -11.10 2.27
CA VAL A 10 7.88 -10.19 2.78
C VAL A 10 8.20 -8.75 2.40
N THR A 11 9.46 -8.33 2.53
CA THR A 11 9.91 -6.99 2.14
C THR A 11 9.68 -6.73 0.66
N ASP A 12 10.05 -7.68 -0.20
CA ASP A 12 9.83 -7.60 -1.65
C ASP A 12 8.34 -7.50 -2.00
N THR A 13 7.49 -8.26 -1.29
CA THR A 13 6.05 -8.23 -1.52
C THR A 13 5.46 -6.88 -1.15
N VAL A 14 5.87 -6.30 -0.02
CA VAL A 14 5.43 -4.95 0.39
C VAL A 14 5.91 -3.89 -0.60
N ALA A 15 7.14 -4.01 -1.09
CA ALA A 15 7.67 -3.11 -2.12
C ALA A 15 6.86 -3.20 -3.43
N ARG A 16 6.55 -4.41 -3.91
CA ARG A 16 5.70 -4.63 -5.08
C ARG A 16 4.30 -4.03 -4.89
N LEU A 17 3.66 -4.28 -3.74
CA LEU A 17 2.35 -3.70 -3.44
C LEU A 17 2.40 -2.17 -3.43
N ALA A 18 3.46 -1.57 -2.88
CA ALA A 18 3.62 -0.12 -2.88
C ALA A 18 3.80 0.48 -4.29
N LEU A 19 4.39 -0.27 -5.22
CA LEU A 19 4.46 0.13 -6.63
C LEU A 19 3.10 0.00 -7.30
N THR A 20 2.37 -1.10 -7.07
CA THR A 20 1.03 -1.30 -7.61
C THR A 20 0.04 -0.23 -7.13
N VAL A 21 0.06 0.13 -5.84
CA VAL A 21 -0.82 1.20 -5.32
C VAL A 21 -0.53 2.54 -5.98
N ARG A 22 0.74 2.86 -6.25
CA ARG A 22 1.13 4.07 -6.99
C ARG A 22 0.67 4.04 -8.44
N ALA A 23 0.73 2.89 -9.10
CA ALA A 23 0.22 2.74 -10.45
C ALA A 23 -1.31 2.97 -10.50
N PHE A 24 -2.07 2.37 -9.57
CA PHE A 24 -3.51 2.61 -9.48
C PHE A 24 -3.86 4.06 -9.22
N GLU A 25 -3.15 4.74 -8.31
CA GLU A 25 -3.35 6.17 -8.05
C GLU A 25 -3.14 6.99 -9.33
N HIS A 26 -2.07 6.73 -10.07
CA HIS A 26 -1.79 7.43 -11.33
C HIS A 26 -2.86 7.21 -12.41
N GLU A 27 -3.31 5.96 -12.58
CA GLU A 27 -4.36 5.63 -13.55
C GLU A 27 -5.70 6.28 -13.18
N LEU A 28 -6.05 6.29 -11.88
CA LEU A 28 -7.27 6.92 -11.39
C LEU A 28 -7.22 8.44 -11.47
N ASP A 29 -6.07 9.07 -11.19
CA ASP A 29 -5.87 10.52 -11.37
C ASP A 29 -6.01 10.91 -12.86
N THR A 30 -5.50 10.07 -13.75
CA THR A 30 -5.66 10.26 -15.20
C THR A 30 -7.13 10.14 -15.61
N LEU A 31 -7.82 9.10 -15.12
CA LEU A 31 -9.25 8.92 -15.35
C LEU A 31 -10.07 10.11 -14.82
N ASP A 32 -9.75 10.59 -13.63
CA ASP A 32 -10.38 11.75 -13.01
C ASP A 32 -10.21 13.03 -13.84
N ALA A 33 -8.99 13.27 -14.35
CA ALA A 33 -8.71 14.40 -15.22
C ALA A 33 -9.49 14.34 -16.54
N GLU A 34 -9.60 13.16 -17.17
CA GLU A 34 -10.40 12.98 -18.38
C GLU A 34 -11.90 13.10 -18.11
N ALA A 35 -12.39 12.55 -16.99
CA ALA A 35 -13.77 12.66 -16.57
C ALA A 35 -14.20 14.12 -16.38
N LYS A 36 -13.38 14.93 -15.70
CA LYS A 36 -13.63 16.36 -15.48
C LYS A 36 -13.77 17.16 -16.78
N LYS A 37 -13.07 16.79 -17.85
CA LYS A 37 -13.22 17.44 -19.17
C LYS A 37 -14.59 17.19 -19.79
N LEU A 38 -15.20 16.03 -19.50
CA LEU A 38 -16.48 15.60 -20.06
C LEU A 38 -17.66 15.88 -19.13
N GLN A 39 -17.40 16.21 -17.86
CA GLN A 39 -18.40 16.37 -16.80
C GLN A 39 -19.52 17.37 -17.15
N ALA A 40 -19.20 18.44 -17.90
CA ALA A 40 -20.17 19.44 -18.33
C ALA A 40 -21.23 18.90 -19.32
N ALA A 41 -20.94 17.79 -20.01
CA ALA A 41 -21.85 17.16 -20.97
C ALA A 41 -22.68 16.03 -20.36
N TRP A 42 -22.47 15.70 -19.09
CA TRP A 42 -23.16 14.61 -18.41
C TRP A 42 -24.53 15.03 -17.87
N SER A 43 -25.48 14.09 -17.92
CA SER A 43 -26.73 14.21 -17.16
C SER A 43 -26.48 14.05 -15.66
N GLY A 44 -27.45 14.45 -14.83
CA GLY A 44 -27.35 14.34 -13.37
C GLY A 44 -27.03 12.92 -12.88
N ASP A 45 -27.68 11.90 -13.44
CA ASP A 45 -27.43 10.49 -13.06
C ASP A 45 -25.98 10.05 -13.34
N ALA A 46 -25.38 10.57 -14.42
CA ALA A 46 -23.99 10.28 -14.77
C ALA A 46 -23.00 11.02 -13.85
N GLN A 47 -23.31 12.26 -13.47
CA GLN A 47 -22.54 12.99 -12.46
C GLN A 47 -22.57 12.27 -11.11
N ASP A 48 -23.75 11.84 -10.66
CA ASP A 48 -23.93 11.10 -9.41
C ASP A 48 -23.18 9.76 -9.43
N ALA A 49 -23.21 9.04 -10.57
CA ALA A 49 -22.47 7.79 -10.72
C ALA A 49 -20.96 8.00 -10.64
N TYR A 50 -20.45 9.05 -11.26
CA TYR A 50 -19.04 9.41 -11.18
C TYR A 50 -18.64 9.85 -9.77
N GLU A 51 -19.44 10.67 -9.08
CA GLU A 51 -19.13 11.07 -7.69
C GLU A 51 -19.05 9.87 -6.75
N ARG A 52 -19.94 8.88 -6.92
CA ARG A 52 -19.87 7.61 -6.19
C ARG A 52 -18.57 6.87 -6.50
N ALA A 53 -18.25 6.66 -7.77
CA ALA A 53 -17.04 5.98 -8.18
C ALA A 53 -15.77 6.68 -7.66
N HIS A 54 -15.74 8.02 -7.76
CA HIS A 54 -14.65 8.84 -7.28
C HIS A 54 -14.41 8.69 -5.78
N ARG A 55 -15.49 8.73 -4.99
CA ARG A 55 -15.39 8.50 -3.55
C ARG A 55 -14.91 7.09 -3.23
N ASP A 56 -15.44 6.09 -3.92
CA ASP A 56 -15.15 4.68 -3.63
C ASP A 56 -13.69 4.34 -3.94
N TRP A 57 -13.17 4.74 -5.10
CA TRP A 57 -11.76 4.51 -5.42
C TRP A 57 -10.83 5.32 -4.52
N SER A 58 -11.22 6.54 -4.11
CA SER A 58 -10.41 7.38 -3.24
C SER A 58 -10.28 6.75 -1.86
N ALA A 59 -11.39 6.21 -1.33
CA ALA A 59 -11.38 5.46 -0.08
C ALA A 59 -10.50 4.21 -0.18
N ALA A 60 -10.58 3.47 -1.29
CA ALA A 60 -9.77 2.27 -1.51
C ALA A 60 -8.26 2.58 -1.54
N ILE A 61 -7.83 3.61 -2.29
CA ILE A 61 -6.42 4.03 -2.33
C ILE A 61 -5.92 4.43 -0.93
N HIS A 62 -6.69 5.22 -0.19
CA HIS A 62 -6.33 5.59 1.18
C HIS A 62 -6.19 4.37 2.10
N GLY A 63 -7.12 3.41 2.00
CA GLY A 63 -7.07 2.16 2.75
C GLY A 63 -5.81 1.35 2.43
N MET A 64 -5.48 1.19 1.15
CA MET A 64 -4.26 0.48 0.72
C MET A 64 -2.99 1.17 1.24
N LYS A 65 -2.91 2.50 1.16
CA LYS A 65 -1.78 3.26 1.72
C LYS A 65 -1.64 3.08 3.23
N ALA A 66 -2.74 3.09 3.97
CA ALA A 66 -2.74 2.86 5.41
C ALA A 66 -2.25 1.45 5.77
N LEU A 67 -2.71 0.42 5.05
CA LEU A 67 -2.26 -0.96 5.23
C LEU A 67 -0.78 -1.14 4.90
N LEU A 68 -0.29 -0.50 3.84
CA LEU A 68 1.14 -0.51 3.48
C LEU A 68 2.01 0.18 4.54
N ALA A 69 1.55 1.32 5.08
CA ALA A 69 2.26 2.00 6.15
C ALA A 69 2.35 1.12 7.41
N GLU A 70 1.27 0.43 7.76
CA GLU A 70 1.26 -0.53 8.88
C GLU A 70 2.17 -1.73 8.62
N ALA A 71 2.15 -2.31 7.41
CA ALA A 71 3.04 -3.40 7.03
C ALA A 71 4.51 -3.00 7.14
N ASN A 72 4.87 -1.80 6.67
CA ASN A 72 6.22 -1.26 6.80
C ASN A 72 6.66 -1.08 8.26
N ARG A 73 5.78 -0.55 9.13
CA ARG A 73 6.07 -0.44 10.57
C ARG A 73 6.37 -1.80 11.19
N ARG A 74 5.53 -2.80 10.89
CA ARG A 74 5.72 -4.17 11.40
C ARG A 74 7.02 -4.79 10.91
N LEU A 75 7.40 -4.56 9.65
CA LEU A 75 8.68 -5.04 9.09
C LEU A 75 9.88 -4.41 9.80
N ILE A 76 9.86 -3.10 10.05
CA ILE A 76 10.92 -2.40 10.79
C ILE A 76 11.07 -2.99 12.20
N THR A 77 9.95 -3.17 12.92
CA THR A 77 9.96 -3.78 14.25
C THR A 77 10.50 -5.20 14.24
N ALA A 78 10.06 -6.03 13.29
CA ALA A 78 10.53 -7.41 13.16
C ALA A 78 12.04 -7.48 12.85
N ASN A 79 12.54 -6.58 11.99
CA ASN A 79 13.96 -6.51 11.68
C ASN A 79 14.79 -6.10 12.92
N ALA A 80 14.33 -5.11 13.69
CA ALA A 80 15.00 -4.67 14.92
C ALA A 80 15.13 -5.80 15.95
N ILE A 81 14.04 -6.55 16.20
CA ILE A 81 14.03 -7.69 17.12
C ILE A 81 15.01 -8.79 16.65
N SER A 82 15.03 -9.06 15.33
CA SER A 82 15.93 -10.06 14.75
C SER A 82 17.40 -9.69 14.95
N MET A 83 17.77 -8.43 14.70
CA MET A 83 19.13 -7.93 14.91
C MET A 83 19.55 -7.95 16.38
N GLU A 84 18.65 -7.55 17.29
CA GLU A 84 18.91 -7.60 18.73
C GLU A 84 19.19 -9.03 19.19
N THR A 85 18.34 -9.98 18.78
CA THR A 85 18.48 -11.41 19.09
C THR A 85 19.79 -11.97 18.53
N ALA A 86 20.15 -11.64 17.29
CA ALA A 86 21.41 -12.06 16.69
C ALA A 86 22.63 -11.51 17.46
N SER A 87 22.57 -10.24 17.90
CA SER A 87 23.64 -9.62 18.69
C SER A 87 23.79 -10.25 20.09
N ALA A 88 22.67 -10.63 20.71
CA ALA A 88 22.67 -11.27 22.02
C ALA A 88 23.22 -12.69 21.92
N ALA A 89 22.81 -13.46 20.90
CA ALA A 89 23.37 -14.76 20.62
C ALA A 89 24.88 -14.69 20.37
N ALA A 90 25.35 -13.76 19.53
CA ALA A 90 26.78 -13.57 19.28
C ALA A 90 27.57 -13.29 20.57
N ARG A 91 27.01 -12.53 21.51
CA ARG A 91 27.63 -12.22 22.81
C ARG A 91 27.69 -13.40 23.79
N VAL A 92 26.82 -14.39 23.65
CA VAL A 92 26.79 -15.59 24.51
C VAL A 92 27.82 -16.63 24.07
N TRP A 93 28.15 -16.65 22.78
CA TRP A 93 29.06 -17.63 22.17
C TRP A 93 30.48 -17.11 21.94
N ILE A 94 30.81 -15.93 22.48
CA ILE A 94 32.18 -15.37 22.59
C ILE A 94 32.57 -15.42 24.06
#